data_AF-A0A5Q0TP31-F1
#
_entry.id   AF-A0A5Q0TP31-F1
#
_cell.length_a   1.000
_cell.length_b   1.000
_cell.length_c   1.000
_cell.angle_alpha   90.00
_cell.angle_beta   90.00
_cell.angle_gamma   90.00
#
_symmetry.space_group_name_H-M   'P 1'
#
loop_
_entity.id
_entity.type
_entity.pdbx_description
1 polymer ?
#
loop_
_entity_poly.entity_id
_entity_poly.type
_entity_poly.pdbx_seq_one_letter_code
_entity_poly.pdbx_strand_id
1 'polypeptide(L)'
;MACYYPLSISETFDRALKTQLVPVLSGLLCIYAVGSIIGPYTASVAMQYWGNDALFGVFILLELSLVIFILYRMSVRQARPVEDQESFVMHSPSAITEELDPRVEYQEHSQPFELAYEELVSLLDKDNLDENSNEAVRYLRSVSLEEPDWVVPLISRISDFGFRISDLGGVDLILLYRILELSAPDKLAEYVVVATKSDYQQAQKLVEWLIHKGPESAYSSLAAISSANEHEKLNVMEILAEVDPEKIPEFTQQWVDSVTEATENMRAADREAIDMDHTVADVLSTVEKAAPEHTEEVAGIVEQALEEYSSDNQSIESDDTAQPEDEKEAIK
;
A
#
# COMPACT_ATOMS: atom_id res chain seq x y z
N MET A 1 -12.21 13.67 -27.02
CA MET A 1 -11.78 14.68 -26.03
C MET A 1 -11.93 14.21 -24.58
N ALA A 2 -13.12 13.77 -24.13
CA ALA A 2 -13.32 13.33 -22.74
C ALA A 2 -12.45 12.14 -22.28
N CYS A 3 -11.96 11.31 -23.21
CA CYS A 3 -11.13 10.13 -22.90
C CYS A 3 -9.65 10.44 -22.67
N TYR A 4 -9.13 11.58 -23.17
CA TYR A 4 -7.70 11.91 -23.05
C TYR A 4 -7.30 12.32 -21.64
N TYR A 5 -8.19 13.01 -20.93
CA TYR A 5 -7.97 13.46 -19.57
C TYR A 5 -7.76 12.29 -18.59
N PRO A 6 -8.71 11.33 -18.46
CA PRO A 6 -8.51 10.20 -17.56
C PRO A 6 -7.32 9.33 -17.99
N LEU A 7 -7.13 9.11 -19.31
CA LEU A 7 -6.00 8.30 -19.81
C LEU A 7 -4.64 8.94 -19.47
N SER A 8 -4.50 10.26 -19.63
CA SER A 8 -3.27 10.97 -19.29
C SER A 8 -2.99 10.97 -17.79
N ILE A 9 -4.04 11.04 -16.97
CA ILE A 9 -3.91 10.95 -15.52
C ILE A 9 -3.47 9.55 -15.13
N SER A 10 -4.16 8.50 -15.58
CA SER A 10 -3.78 7.10 -15.30
C SER A 10 -2.32 6.85 -15.68
N GLU A 11 -1.93 7.19 -16.91
CA GLU A 11 -0.56 7.02 -17.40
C GLU A 11 0.50 7.76 -16.57
N THR A 12 0.15 8.92 -16.00
CA THR A 12 1.07 9.68 -15.12
C THR A 12 1.07 9.10 -13.72
N PHE A 13 -0.10 8.69 -13.24
CA PHE A 13 -0.29 8.10 -11.92
C PHE A 13 0.38 6.76 -11.79
N ASP A 14 0.49 5.98 -12.85
CA ASP A 14 1.25 4.72 -12.86
C ASP A 14 2.75 4.92 -12.57
N ARG A 15 3.25 6.16 -12.58
CA ARG A 15 4.66 6.51 -12.34
C ARG A 15 4.91 7.44 -11.17
N ALA A 16 3.88 8.09 -10.66
CA ALA A 16 4.01 8.99 -9.54
C ALA A 16 3.98 8.19 -8.23
N LEU A 17 4.84 8.54 -7.28
CA LEU A 17 4.72 7.99 -5.92
C LEU A 17 3.39 8.45 -5.30
N LYS A 18 2.79 7.63 -4.42
CA LYS A 18 1.55 7.99 -3.72
C LYS A 18 1.61 9.38 -3.07
N THR A 19 2.74 9.70 -2.44
CA THR A 19 2.98 10.99 -1.77
C THR A 19 3.05 12.17 -2.73
N GLN A 20 3.26 11.92 -4.03
CA GLN A 20 3.43 12.93 -5.07
C GLN A 20 2.20 13.11 -5.96
N LEU A 21 1.15 12.30 -5.78
CA LEU A 21 -0.05 12.35 -6.65
C LEU A 21 -0.69 13.75 -6.68
N VAL A 22 -0.80 14.41 -5.53
CA VAL A 22 -1.40 15.76 -5.42
C VAL A 22 -0.53 16.82 -6.13
N PRO A 23 0.78 16.92 -5.86
CA PRO A 23 1.67 17.78 -6.65
C PRO A 23 1.61 17.52 -8.16
N VAL A 24 1.62 16.26 -8.59
CA VAL A 24 1.58 15.86 -10.00
C VAL A 24 0.30 16.33 -10.67
N LEU A 25 -0.86 16.11 -10.05
CA LEU A 25 -2.15 16.64 -10.54
C LEU A 25 -2.14 18.16 -10.71
N SER A 26 -1.58 18.88 -9.74
CA SER A 26 -1.50 20.34 -9.80
C SER A 26 -0.66 20.81 -11.00
N GLY A 27 0.45 20.12 -11.28
CA GLY A 27 1.28 20.37 -12.46
C GLY A 27 0.55 20.10 -13.77
N LEU A 28 -0.15 18.96 -13.87
CA LEU A 28 -1.00 18.61 -15.02
C LEU A 28 -2.08 19.68 -15.28
N LEU A 29 -2.74 20.17 -14.23
CA LEU A 29 -3.75 21.24 -14.32
C LEU A 29 -3.14 22.57 -14.77
N CYS A 30 -1.95 22.92 -14.28
CA CYS A 30 -1.23 24.11 -14.76
C CYS A 30 -0.91 24.03 -16.25
N ILE A 31 -0.43 22.88 -16.74
CA ILE A 31 -0.15 22.68 -18.17
C ILE A 31 -1.44 22.77 -18.99
N TYR A 32 -2.54 22.18 -18.51
CA TYR A 32 -3.85 22.28 -19.14
C TYR A 32 -4.35 23.73 -19.22
N ALA A 33 -4.18 24.52 -18.16
CA ALA A 33 -4.55 25.93 -18.15
C ALA A 33 -3.75 26.74 -19.17
N VAL A 34 -2.44 26.51 -19.27
CA VAL A 34 -1.58 27.16 -20.27
C VAL A 34 -2.04 26.82 -21.68
N GLY A 35 -2.30 25.54 -21.96
CA GLY A 35 -2.85 25.10 -23.25
C GLY A 35 -4.20 25.74 -23.57
N SER A 36 -5.07 25.88 -22.56
CA SER A 36 -6.40 26.50 -22.69
C SER A 36 -6.34 28.01 -22.96
N ILE A 37 -5.26 28.69 -22.59
CA ILE A 37 -5.02 30.11 -22.92
C ILE A 37 -4.44 30.24 -24.33
N ILE A 38 -3.41 29.44 -24.64
CA ILE A 38 -2.68 29.53 -25.90
C ILE A 38 -3.52 29.02 -27.08
N GLY A 39 -4.32 27.97 -26.88
CA GLY A 39 -5.11 27.31 -27.91
C GLY A 39 -6.09 28.26 -28.63
N PRO A 40 -7.05 28.88 -27.93
CA PRO A 40 -8.01 29.80 -28.53
C PRO A 40 -7.35 31.02 -29.16
N TYR A 41 -6.28 31.54 -28.55
CA TYR A 41 -5.50 32.64 -29.11
C TYR A 41 -4.89 32.26 -30.46
N THR A 42 -4.19 31.11 -30.52
CA THR A 42 -3.56 30.60 -31.74
C THR A 42 -4.60 30.31 -32.83
N ALA A 43 -5.72 29.70 -32.45
CA ALA A 43 -6.84 29.43 -33.37
C ALA A 43 -7.44 30.73 -33.95
N SER A 44 -7.65 31.74 -33.10
CA SER A 44 -8.17 33.05 -33.52
C SER A 44 -7.24 33.76 -34.51
N VAL A 45 -5.93 33.76 -34.21
CA VAL A 45 -4.91 34.31 -35.11
C VAL A 45 -4.90 33.55 -36.45
N ALA A 46 -4.94 32.21 -36.43
CA ALA A 46 -4.97 31.41 -37.64
C ALA A 46 -6.21 31.70 -38.51
N MET A 47 -7.39 31.82 -37.88
CA MET A 47 -8.62 32.20 -38.58
C MET A 47 -8.55 33.60 -39.20
N GLN A 48 -7.89 34.55 -38.52
CA GLN A 48 -7.76 35.92 -39.02
C GLN A 48 -6.96 35.99 -40.32
N TYR A 49 -5.88 35.22 -40.44
CA TYR A 49 -5.01 35.26 -41.61
C TYR A 49 -5.44 34.33 -42.76
N TRP A 50 -5.96 33.14 -42.43
CA TRP A 50 -6.27 32.09 -43.42
C TRP A 50 -7.76 31.80 -43.57
N GLY A 51 -8.62 32.55 -42.88
CA GLY A 51 -10.07 32.38 -42.90
C GLY A 51 -10.55 31.31 -41.90
N ASN A 52 -11.88 31.20 -41.74
CA ASN A 52 -12.49 30.39 -40.68
C ASN A 52 -12.13 28.90 -40.76
N ASP A 53 -11.91 28.36 -41.96
CA ASP A 53 -11.56 26.95 -42.17
C ASP A 53 -10.19 26.57 -41.58
N ALA A 54 -9.33 27.56 -41.31
CA ALA A 54 -8.01 27.35 -40.70
C ALA A 54 -8.08 26.71 -39.31
N LEU A 55 -9.21 26.81 -38.60
CA LEU A 55 -9.43 26.14 -37.32
C LEU A 55 -9.25 24.62 -37.43
N PHE A 56 -9.82 24.01 -38.47
CA PHE A 56 -9.72 22.57 -38.69
C PHE A 56 -8.28 22.19 -39.01
N GLY A 57 -7.56 23.02 -39.77
CA GLY A 57 -6.13 22.85 -40.02
C GLY A 57 -5.30 22.85 -38.74
N VAL A 58 -5.57 23.77 -37.81
CA VAL A 58 -4.91 23.82 -36.49
C VAL A 58 -5.18 22.55 -35.68
N PHE A 59 -6.43 22.06 -35.64
CA PHE A 59 -6.75 20.81 -34.96
C PHE A 59 -6.05 19.60 -35.57
N ILE A 60 -6.04 19.48 -36.91
CA ILE A 60 -5.36 18.39 -37.61
C ILE A 60 -3.87 18.41 -37.28
N LEU A 61 -3.23 19.57 -37.30
CA LEU A 61 -1.80 19.69 -36.98
C LEU A 61 -1.50 19.29 -35.53
N LEU A 62 -2.33 19.71 -34.57
CA LEU A 62 -2.17 19.35 -33.16
C LEU A 62 -2.35 17.85 -32.92
N GLU A 63 -3.43 17.25 -33.44
CA GLU A 63 -3.70 15.81 -33.31
C GLU A 63 -2.62 14.98 -34.00
N LEU A 64 -2.17 15.38 -35.20
CA LEU A 64 -1.11 14.67 -35.91
C LEU A 64 0.23 14.78 -35.16
N SER A 65 0.54 15.95 -34.60
CA SER A 65 1.71 16.11 -33.73
C SER A 65 1.63 15.22 -32.49
N LEU A 66 0.44 15.09 -31.88
CA LEU A 66 0.23 14.21 -30.73
C LEU A 66 0.42 12.74 -31.11
N VAL A 67 -0.12 12.29 -32.25
CA VAL A 67 0.06 10.91 -32.73
C VAL A 67 1.53 10.61 -33.00
N ILE A 68 2.25 11.50 -33.68
CA ILE A 68 3.69 11.34 -33.90
C ILE A 68 4.43 11.23 -32.57
N PHE A 69 4.10 12.09 -31.60
CA PHE A 69 4.71 12.06 -30.28
C PHE A 69 4.43 10.74 -29.55
N ILE A 70 3.19 10.25 -29.58
CA ILE A 70 2.80 8.97 -28.95
C ILE A 70 3.57 7.82 -29.60
N LEU A 71 3.59 7.72 -30.93
CA LEU A 71 4.31 6.66 -31.65
C LEU A 71 5.81 6.69 -31.36
N TYR A 72 6.42 7.88 -31.38
CA TYR A 72 7.82 8.06 -31.00
C TYR A 72 8.04 7.57 -29.56
N ARG A 73 7.20 7.99 -28.62
CA ARG A 73 7.33 7.65 -27.21
C ARG A 73 7.08 6.16 -26.94
N MET A 74 6.21 5.51 -27.69
CA MET A 74 6.03 4.05 -27.67
C MET A 74 7.25 3.32 -28.23
N SER A 75 7.91 3.85 -29.26
CA SER A 75 9.11 3.21 -29.83
C SER A 75 10.36 3.31 -28.94
N VAL A 76 10.46 4.37 -28.13
CA VAL A 76 11.59 4.58 -27.22
C VAL A 76 11.40 3.84 -25.89
N ARG A 77 10.16 3.50 -25.53
CA ARG A 77 9.86 2.87 -24.25
C ARG A 77 9.58 1.39 -24.43
N GLN A 78 10.33 0.57 -23.72
CA GLN A 78 9.98 -0.84 -23.54
C GLN A 78 8.76 -0.92 -22.59
N ALA A 79 7.82 -1.81 -22.92
CA ALA A 79 6.75 -2.15 -22.02
C ALA A 79 7.32 -2.97 -20.85
N ARG A 80 6.73 -2.84 -19.65
CA ARG A 80 7.11 -3.71 -18.55
C ARG A 80 6.72 -5.17 -18.88
N PRO A 81 7.56 -6.16 -18.53
CA PRO A 81 7.18 -7.57 -18.55
C PRO A 81 5.86 -7.81 -17.82
N VAL A 82 5.17 -8.90 -18.14
CA VAL A 82 3.86 -9.21 -17.54
C VAL A 82 4.00 -9.52 -16.06
N GLU A 83 5.14 -10.07 -15.69
CA GLU A 83 5.55 -10.47 -14.35
C GLU A 83 5.74 -9.24 -13.43
N ASP A 84 6.24 -8.13 -13.99
CA ASP A 84 6.44 -6.86 -13.28
C ASP A 84 5.17 -5.99 -13.18
N GLN A 85 4.08 -6.41 -13.84
CA GLN A 85 2.82 -5.70 -13.80
C GLN A 85 2.11 -5.95 -12.47
N GLU A 86 1.28 -5.00 -12.05
CA GLU A 86 0.49 -5.16 -10.82
C GLU A 86 -0.50 -6.32 -11.00
N SER A 87 -0.60 -7.18 -9.98
CA SER A 87 -1.59 -8.25 -9.97
C SER A 87 -2.98 -7.66 -10.17
N PHE A 88 -3.71 -8.14 -11.17
CA PHE A 88 -5.07 -7.69 -11.39
C PHE A 88 -5.97 -8.20 -10.27
N VAL A 89 -6.20 -7.35 -9.29
CA VAL A 89 -7.26 -7.56 -8.29
C VAL A 89 -8.55 -7.05 -8.90
N MET A 90 -9.52 -7.94 -9.07
CA MET A 90 -10.86 -7.55 -9.47
C MET A 90 -11.47 -6.71 -8.35
N HIS A 91 -11.30 -5.39 -8.43
CA HIS A 91 -12.13 -4.47 -7.68
C HIS A 91 -13.53 -4.58 -8.26
N SER A 92 -14.43 -5.26 -7.52
CA SER A 92 -15.85 -4.96 -7.68
C SER A 92 -16.00 -3.45 -7.59
N PRO A 93 -16.78 -2.81 -8.48
CA PRO A 93 -17.03 -1.37 -8.37
C PRO A 93 -17.41 -1.10 -6.92
N SER A 94 -16.56 -0.35 -6.21
CA SER A 94 -16.85 0.02 -4.83
C SER A 94 -18.25 0.63 -4.81
N ALA A 95 -19.01 0.32 -3.76
CA ALA A 95 -20.35 0.84 -3.53
C ALA A 95 -20.43 2.39 -3.63
N ILE A 96 -19.29 3.10 -3.66
CA ILE A 96 -19.16 4.53 -3.95
C ILE A 96 -19.92 4.96 -5.23
N THR A 97 -20.04 4.12 -6.26
CA THR A 97 -20.85 4.46 -7.46
C THR A 97 -22.36 4.35 -7.19
N GLU A 98 -22.77 3.44 -6.29
CA GLU A 98 -24.14 3.31 -5.80
C GLU A 98 -24.48 4.44 -4.80
N GLU A 99 -23.52 4.89 -3.98
CA GLU A 99 -23.66 6.02 -3.04
C GLU A 99 -23.92 7.37 -3.73
N LEU A 100 -23.52 7.50 -5.01
CA LEU A 100 -23.73 8.71 -5.81
C LEU A 100 -24.98 8.65 -6.71
N ASP A 101 -25.72 7.53 -6.74
CA ASP A 101 -26.99 7.44 -7.45
C ASP A 101 -28.14 7.92 -6.54
N PRO A 102 -28.79 9.07 -6.83
CA PRO A 102 -29.88 9.59 -6.02
C PRO A 102 -31.15 8.72 -6.03
N ARG A 103 -31.17 7.61 -6.78
CA ARG A 103 -32.25 6.63 -6.84
C ARG A 103 -31.94 5.37 -6.04
N VAL A 104 -30.69 5.17 -5.62
CA VAL A 104 -30.27 4.13 -4.70
C VAL A 104 -30.36 4.71 -3.29
N GLU A 105 -31.01 4.00 -2.37
CA GLU A 105 -31.06 4.43 -0.97
C GLU A 105 -29.64 4.34 -0.41
N TYR A 106 -29.13 5.45 0.12
CA TYR A 106 -27.77 5.55 0.64
C TYR A 106 -27.52 4.46 1.68
N GLN A 107 -26.58 3.55 1.39
CA GLN A 107 -26.13 2.54 2.32
C GLN A 107 -24.74 2.93 2.81
N GLU A 108 -24.69 4.01 3.61
CA GLU A 108 -23.59 4.23 4.56
C GLU A 108 -23.43 2.90 5.31
N HIS A 109 -22.26 2.25 5.17
CA HIS A 109 -21.84 1.04 5.89
C HIS A 109 -23.00 0.31 6.55
N SER A 110 -23.63 -0.65 5.85
CA SER A 110 -24.85 -1.38 6.24
C SER A 110 -25.35 -1.03 7.65
N GLN A 111 -26.55 -0.44 7.82
CA GLN A 111 -27.16 -0.11 9.14
C GLN A 111 -26.63 -0.86 10.38
N PRO A 112 -26.47 -2.21 10.37
CA PRO A 112 -25.71 -2.94 11.39
C PRO A 112 -24.35 -2.36 11.85
N PHE A 113 -23.48 -1.89 10.95
CA PHE A 113 -22.16 -1.35 11.27
C PHE A 113 -22.26 0.02 11.95
N GLU A 114 -23.11 0.93 11.44
CA GLU A 114 -23.33 2.22 12.11
C GLU A 114 -23.91 2.03 13.51
N LEU A 115 -24.86 1.10 13.67
CA LEU A 115 -25.38 0.73 14.99
C LEU A 115 -24.27 0.18 15.89
N ALA A 116 -23.36 -0.63 15.33
CA ALA A 116 -22.26 -1.18 16.09
C ALA A 116 -21.23 -0.12 16.51
N TYR A 117 -20.96 0.83 15.62
CA TYR A 117 -20.11 1.97 15.92
C TYR A 117 -20.74 2.89 16.96
N GLU A 118 -22.02 3.24 16.83
CA GLU A 118 -22.75 4.08 17.80
C GLU A 118 -22.79 3.43 19.18
N GLU A 119 -23.08 2.13 19.25
CA GLU A 119 -23.07 1.37 20.50
C GLU A 119 -21.68 1.41 21.13
N LEU A 120 -20.63 1.13 20.36
CA LEU A 120 -19.26 1.16 20.83
C LEU A 120 -18.85 2.55 21.32
N VAL A 121 -19.19 3.62 20.59
CA VAL A 121 -18.94 5.01 21.02
C VAL A 121 -19.70 5.35 22.30
N SER A 122 -20.95 4.86 22.45
CA SER A 122 -21.74 5.09 23.67
C SER A 122 -21.11 4.44 24.90
N LEU A 123 -20.49 3.26 24.74
CA LEU A 123 -19.75 2.58 25.79
C LEU A 123 -18.43 3.29 26.13
N LEU A 124 -17.91 4.10 25.21
CA LEU A 124 -16.65 4.84 25.33
C LEU A 124 -16.82 6.31 25.72
N ASP A 125 -18.02 6.69 26.18
CA ASP A 125 -18.28 8.03 26.67
C ASP A 125 -17.34 8.39 27.84
N LYS A 126 -16.69 9.56 27.72
CA LYS A 126 -15.60 10.01 28.59
C LYS A 126 -16.02 10.18 30.05
N ASP A 127 -17.31 10.36 30.30
CA ASP A 127 -17.86 10.58 31.64
C ASP A 127 -18.02 9.30 32.48
N ASN A 128 -18.06 8.11 31.85
CA ASN A 128 -18.28 6.81 32.53
C ASN A 128 -17.27 5.72 32.11
N LEU A 129 -16.17 6.11 31.48
CA LEU A 129 -15.25 5.19 30.84
C LEU A 129 -14.71 4.10 31.77
N ASP A 130 -14.34 4.46 33.01
CA ASP A 130 -13.79 3.51 33.99
C ASP A 130 -14.78 2.38 34.37
N GLU A 131 -16.10 2.64 34.27
CA GLU A 131 -17.15 1.67 34.58
C GLU A 131 -17.51 0.83 33.34
N ASN A 132 -17.50 1.44 32.16
CA ASN A 132 -17.94 0.83 30.90
C ASN A 132 -16.83 0.13 30.10
N SER A 133 -15.55 0.28 30.48
CA SER A 133 -14.42 -0.30 29.73
C SER A 133 -14.53 -1.82 29.56
N ASN A 134 -14.99 -2.54 30.58
CA ASN A 134 -15.21 -3.99 30.48
C ASN A 134 -16.37 -4.37 29.55
N GLU A 135 -17.37 -3.50 29.42
CA GLU A 135 -18.51 -3.69 28.54
C GLU A 135 -18.13 -3.40 27.09
N ALA A 136 -17.38 -2.33 26.84
CA ALA A 136 -16.77 -2.04 25.54
C ALA A 136 -15.88 -3.18 25.05
N VAL A 137 -15.05 -3.76 25.93
CA VAL A 137 -14.23 -4.95 25.63
C VAL A 137 -15.09 -6.16 25.23
N ARG A 138 -16.18 -6.42 25.97
CA ARG A 138 -17.09 -7.53 25.67
C ARG A 138 -17.81 -7.32 24.35
N TYR A 139 -18.21 -6.08 24.09
CA TYR A 139 -18.88 -5.69 22.86
C TYR A 139 -17.96 -5.83 21.65
N LEU A 140 -16.73 -5.31 21.72
CA LEU A 140 -15.70 -5.51 20.69
C LEU A 140 -15.41 -6.99 20.45
N ARG A 141 -15.39 -7.81 21.51
CA ARG A 141 -15.24 -9.26 21.38
C ARG A 141 -16.42 -9.89 20.63
N SER A 142 -17.66 -9.52 20.95
CA SER A 142 -18.82 -10.07 20.24
C SER A 142 -18.82 -9.67 18.77
N VAL A 143 -18.54 -8.39 18.47
CA VAL A 143 -18.44 -7.91 17.09
C VAL A 143 -17.34 -8.64 16.33
N SER A 144 -16.17 -8.81 16.94
CA SER A 144 -15.06 -9.53 16.31
C SER A 144 -15.39 -10.99 15.99
N LEU A 145 -16.23 -11.65 16.79
CA LEU A 145 -16.65 -13.04 16.56
C LEU A 145 -17.73 -13.17 15.48
N GLU A 146 -18.59 -12.16 15.34
CA GLU A 146 -19.67 -12.16 14.35
C GLU A 146 -19.21 -11.65 12.98
N GLU A 147 -18.50 -10.52 12.97
CA GLU A 147 -18.06 -9.80 11.77
C GLU A 147 -16.60 -9.31 11.98
N PRO A 148 -15.60 -10.19 11.82
CA PRO A 148 -14.20 -9.85 12.06
C PRO A 148 -13.69 -8.71 11.18
N ASP A 149 -14.25 -8.56 9.99
CA ASP A 149 -13.90 -7.51 9.02
C ASP A 149 -14.29 -6.10 9.50
N TRP A 150 -15.17 -5.97 10.51
CA TRP A 150 -15.55 -4.68 11.08
C TRP A 150 -14.57 -4.17 12.14
N VAL A 151 -13.72 -5.04 12.69
CA VAL A 151 -12.86 -4.70 13.82
C VAL A 151 -11.88 -3.59 13.47
N VAL A 152 -11.22 -3.69 12.32
CA VAL A 152 -10.27 -2.66 11.85
C VAL A 152 -10.98 -1.33 11.53
N PRO A 153 -12.05 -1.29 10.72
CA PRO A 153 -12.81 -0.06 10.47
C PRO A 153 -13.36 0.61 11.74
N LEU A 154 -13.85 -0.18 12.71
CA LEU A 154 -14.32 0.36 14.00
C LEU A 154 -13.18 1.05 14.75
N ILE A 155 -12.03 0.38 14.87
CA ILE A 155 -10.86 0.93 15.57
C ILE A 155 -10.32 2.17 14.87
N SER A 156 -10.19 2.15 13.55
CA SER A 156 -9.70 3.30 12.79
C SER A 156 -10.63 4.51 12.94
N ARG A 157 -11.96 4.28 12.86
CA ARG A 157 -12.93 5.37 12.99
C ARG A 157 -12.98 5.97 14.39
N ILE A 158 -12.86 5.15 15.42
CA ILE A 158 -12.74 5.63 16.81
C ILE A 158 -11.47 6.48 17.00
N SER A 159 -10.36 6.04 16.41
CA SER A 159 -9.08 6.78 16.42
C SER A 159 -9.21 8.16 15.77
N ASP A 160 -9.92 8.27 14.65
CA ASP A 160 -10.16 9.55 13.95
C ASP A 160 -10.97 10.55 14.79
N PHE A 161 -11.82 10.07 15.71
CA PHE A 161 -12.60 10.89 16.64
C PHE A 161 -11.82 11.31 17.90
N GLY A 162 -10.51 11.11 17.92
CA GLY A 162 -9.63 11.56 19.01
C GLY A 162 -9.69 10.67 20.25
N PHE A 163 -10.03 9.40 20.05
CA PHE A 163 -9.99 8.39 21.08
C PHE A 163 -8.85 7.41 20.78
N ARG A 164 -7.81 7.41 21.61
CA ARG A 164 -6.70 6.47 21.43
C ARG A 164 -7.10 5.10 21.93
N ILE A 165 -6.43 4.04 21.45
CA ILE A 165 -6.60 2.70 22.02
C ILE A 165 -6.27 2.73 23.53
N SER A 166 -5.30 3.55 23.95
CA SER A 166 -4.99 3.78 25.37
C SER A 166 -6.14 4.40 26.18
N ASP A 167 -6.99 5.18 25.53
CA ASP A 167 -8.09 5.88 26.17
C ASP A 167 -9.29 4.94 26.38
N LEU A 168 -9.29 3.72 25.82
CA LEU A 168 -10.34 2.68 25.97
C LEU A 168 -10.36 2.00 27.36
N GLY A 169 -9.64 2.52 28.37
CA GLY A 169 -9.74 2.08 29.77
C GLY A 169 -9.57 0.57 30.05
N GLY A 170 -8.87 -0.16 29.18
CA GLY A 170 -8.66 -1.61 29.31
C GLY A 170 -8.60 -2.39 28.00
N VAL A 171 -8.97 -1.78 26.87
CA VAL A 171 -8.67 -2.33 25.54
C VAL A 171 -7.22 -1.99 25.21
N ASP A 172 -6.31 -2.87 25.61
CA ASP A 172 -4.92 -2.84 25.13
C ASP A 172 -4.86 -3.50 23.75
N LEU A 173 -3.92 -3.08 22.92
CA LEU A 173 -3.62 -3.73 21.64
C LEU A 173 -3.34 -5.24 21.83
N ILE A 174 -2.80 -5.63 22.99
CA ILE A 174 -2.62 -7.05 23.39
C ILE A 174 -3.96 -7.79 23.51
N LEU A 175 -4.98 -7.15 24.09
CA LEU A 175 -6.30 -7.77 24.25
C LEU A 175 -6.98 -7.91 22.90
N LEU A 176 -6.86 -6.89 22.04
CA LEU A 176 -7.36 -6.94 20.68
C LEU A 176 -6.69 -8.07 19.89
N TYR A 177 -5.37 -8.16 19.96
CA TYR A 177 -4.59 -9.23 19.35
C TYR A 177 -5.16 -10.61 19.71
N ARG A 178 -5.37 -10.88 21.00
CA ARG A 178 -5.91 -12.18 21.46
C ARG A 178 -7.32 -12.47 20.99
N ILE A 179 -8.14 -11.44 20.83
CA ILE A 179 -9.50 -11.60 20.29
C ILE A 179 -9.42 -11.96 18.81
N LEU A 180 -8.62 -11.21 18.05
CA LEU A 180 -8.42 -11.40 16.62
C LEU A 180 -7.76 -12.74 16.30
N GLU A 181 -6.84 -13.21 17.15
CA GLU A 181 -6.23 -14.52 17.01
C GLU A 181 -7.28 -15.65 17.03
N LEU A 182 -8.34 -15.49 17.82
CA LEU A 182 -9.41 -16.47 17.93
C LEU A 182 -10.47 -16.33 16.85
N SER A 183 -10.73 -15.11 16.37
CA SER A 183 -11.83 -14.82 15.45
C SER A 183 -11.42 -14.79 13.97
N ALA A 184 -10.21 -14.32 13.68
CA ALA A 184 -9.71 -14.12 12.32
C ALA A 184 -8.20 -14.39 12.22
N PRO A 185 -7.75 -15.64 12.47
CA PRO A 185 -6.33 -16.00 12.42
C PRO A 185 -5.70 -15.69 11.06
N ASP A 186 -6.43 -15.88 9.96
CA ASP A 186 -5.95 -15.68 8.59
C ASP A 186 -5.64 -14.20 8.26
N LYS A 187 -6.30 -13.26 8.95
CA LYS A 187 -6.15 -11.80 8.72
C LYS A 187 -5.48 -11.07 9.89
N LEU A 188 -5.01 -11.81 10.90
CA LEU A 188 -4.48 -11.26 12.13
C LEU A 188 -3.33 -10.27 11.87
N ALA A 189 -2.38 -10.64 11.01
CA ALA A 189 -1.23 -9.80 10.67
C ALA A 189 -1.65 -8.46 10.06
N GLU A 190 -2.60 -8.47 9.11
CA GLU A 190 -3.15 -7.26 8.49
C GLU A 190 -3.80 -6.35 9.55
N TYR A 191 -4.62 -6.92 10.42
CA TYR A 191 -5.33 -6.16 11.44
C TYR A 191 -4.40 -5.54 12.48
N VAL A 192 -3.37 -6.28 12.89
CA VAL A 192 -2.36 -5.81 13.84
C VAL A 192 -1.53 -4.68 13.22
N VAL A 193 -1.17 -4.77 11.94
CA VAL A 193 -0.48 -3.68 11.22
C VAL A 193 -1.34 -2.42 11.20
N VAL A 194 -2.64 -2.52 10.92
CA VAL A 194 -3.49 -1.32 10.92
C VAL A 194 -3.62 -0.74 12.33
N ALA A 195 -3.78 -1.58 13.35
CA ALA A 195 -3.95 -1.12 14.72
C ALA A 195 -2.68 -0.49 15.32
N THR A 196 -1.48 -0.96 14.92
CA THR A 196 -0.20 -0.41 15.38
C THR A 196 0.13 0.96 14.78
N LYS A 197 -0.40 1.30 13.59
CA LYS A 197 -0.18 2.61 12.94
C LYS A 197 -0.74 3.79 13.75
N SER A 198 -1.79 3.56 14.53
CA SER A 198 -2.50 4.63 15.25
C SER A 198 -1.88 5.00 16.59
N ASP A 199 -1.18 4.08 17.25
CA ASP A 199 -0.59 4.32 18.58
C ASP A 199 0.76 3.61 18.77
N TYR A 200 1.84 4.37 18.58
CA TYR A 200 3.22 3.88 18.70
C TYR A 200 3.54 3.29 20.09
N GLN A 201 3.04 3.88 21.18
CA GLN A 201 3.34 3.38 22.53
C GLN A 201 2.66 2.04 22.81
N GLN A 202 1.47 1.83 22.26
CA GLN A 202 0.78 0.53 22.30
C GLN A 202 1.45 -0.50 21.40
N ALA A 203 1.93 -0.08 20.22
CA ALA A 203 2.68 -0.95 19.31
C ALA A 203 3.92 -1.53 19.99
N GLN A 204 4.72 -0.69 20.66
CA GLN A 204 5.89 -1.15 21.43
C GLN A 204 5.52 -2.15 22.53
N LYS A 205 4.45 -1.89 23.29
CA LYS A 205 3.98 -2.82 24.33
C LYS A 205 3.52 -4.15 23.76
N LEU A 206 2.82 -4.13 22.62
CA LEU A 206 2.41 -5.34 21.94
C LEU A 206 3.64 -6.13 21.47
N VAL A 207 4.60 -5.47 20.81
CA VAL A 207 5.85 -6.10 20.35
C VAL A 207 6.59 -6.76 21.52
N GLU A 208 6.79 -6.02 22.62
CA GLU A 208 7.45 -6.54 23.81
C GLU A 208 6.69 -7.76 24.39
N TRP A 209 5.35 -7.68 24.44
CA TRP A 209 4.52 -8.79 24.91
C TRP A 209 4.57 -10.01 23.98
N LEU A 210 4.56 -9.81 22.65
CA LEU A 210 4.64 -10.87 21.65
C LEU A 210 5.97 -11.62 21.74
N ILE A 211 7.08 -10.90 21.92
CA ILE A 211 8.40 -11.53 22.05
C ILE A 211 8.51 -12.35 23.34
N HIS A 212 7.99 -11.85 24.47
CA HIS A 212 8.16 -12.54 25.77
C HIS A 212 7.10 -13.61 26.07
N LYS A 213 5.88 -13.43 25.58
CA LYS A 213 4.69 -14.20 26.01
C LYS A 213 3.71 -14.47 24.87
N GLY A 214 4.10 -14.19 23.63
CA GLY A 214 3.26 -14.40 22.47
C GLY A 214 2.99 -15.88 22.18
N PRO A 215 1.90 -16.18 21.47
CA PRO A 215 1.67 -17.50 20.86
C PRO A 215 2.70 -17.80 19.76
N GLU A 216 2.75 -19.03 19.24
CA GLU A 216 3.64 -19.36 18.10
C GLU A 216 3.35 -18.50 16.85
N SER A 217 2.10 -18.06 16.67
CA SER A 217 1.68 -17.12 15.61
C SER A 217 2.19 -15.68 15.79
N ALA A 218 2.89 -15.38 16.90
CA ALA A 218 3.42 -14.06 17.18
C ALA A 218 4.47 -13.60 16.16
N TYR A 219 5.31 -14.52 15.67
CA TYR A 219 6.41 -14.15 14.77
C TYR A 219 5.93 -13.62 13.42
N SER A 220 4.84 -14.16 12.87
CA SER A 220 4.27 -13.65 11.61
C SER A 220 3.67 -12.26 11.79
N SER A 221 3.06 -12.00 12.95
CA SER A 221 2.57 -10.67 13.32
C SER A 221 3.72 -9.69 13.57
N LEU A 222 4.79 -10.13 14.23
CA LEU A 222 6.00 -9.32 14.43
C LEU A 222 6.66 -8.99 13.08
N ALA A 223 6.77 -9.96 12.17
CA ALA A 223 7.27 -9.77 10.82
C ALA A 223 6.44 -8.73 10.05
N ALA A 224 5.11 -8.84 10.10
CA ALA A 224 4.21 -7.89 9.47
C ALA A 224 4.29 -6.47 10.08
N ILE A 225 4.43 -6.37 11.41
CA ILE A 225 4.65 -5.08 12.09
C ILE A 225 5.99 -4.47 11.66
N SER A 226 7.06 -5.27 11.63
CA SER A 226 8.40 -4.85 11.23
C SER A 226 8.49 -4.45 9.75
N SER A 227 7.74 -5.11 8.86
CA SER A 227 7.69 -4.72 7.45
C SER A 227 6.87 -3.44 7.23
N ALA A 228 5.80 -3.25 8.00
CA ALA A 228 4.93 -2.08 7.87
C ALA A 228 5.46 -0.81 8.58
N ASN A 229 6.33 -0.95 9.58
CA ASN A 229 6.82 0.17 10.38
C ASN A 229 8.36 0.14 10.53
N GLU A 230 9.01 1.09 9.86
CA GLU A 230 10.47 1.21 9.85
C GLU A 230 11.08 1.39 11.25
N HIS A 231 10.38 2.07 12.18
CA HIS A 231 10.84 2.25 13.55
C HIS A 231 10.77 0.96 14.38
N GLU A 232 9.77 0.11 14.15
CA GLU A 232 9.63 -1.15 14.88
C GLU A 232 10.54 -2.25 14.32
N LYS A 233 10.92 -2.18 13.04
CA LYS A 233 11.85 -3.13 12.39
C LYS A 233 13.12 -3.37 13.22
N LEU A 234 13.83 -2.30 13.55
CA LEU A 234 15.08 -2.38 14.31
C LEU A 234 14.83 -2.76 15.78
N ASN A 235 13.75 -2.25 16.37
CA ASN A 235 13.36 -2.50 17.75
C ASN A 235 13.05 -4.00 17.98
N VAL A 236 12.31 -4.63 17.08
CA VAL A 236 11.98 -6.06 17.16
C VAL A 236 13.25 -6.90 17.11
N MET A 237 14.19 -6.60 16.21
CA MET A 237 15.46 -7.32 16.13
C MET A 237 16.34 -7.14 17.36
N GLU A 238 16.42 -5.93 17.91
CA GLU A 238 17.19 -5.65 19.12
C GLU A 238 16.63 -6.41 20.33
N ILE A 239 15.31 -6.37 20.53
CA ILE A 239 14.65 -7.07 21.65
C ILE A 239 14.75 -8.59 21.47
N LEU A 240 14.57 -9.10 20.25
CA LEU A 240 14.66 -10.54 19.97
C LEU A 240 16.06 -11.08 20.25
N ALA A 241 17.10 -10.32 19.88
CA ALA A 241 18.48 -10.70 20.17
C ALA A 241 18.81 -10.75 21.67
N GLU A 242 18.16 -9.91 22.49
CA GLU A 242 18.34 -9.94 23.94
C GLU A 242 17.57 -11.11 24.60
N VAL A 243 16.38 -11.42 24.12
CA VAL A 243 15.46 -12.39 24.76
C VAL A 243 15.72 -13.82 24.31
N ASP A 244 15.85 -14.04 23.00
CA ASP A 244 15.99 -15.37 22.39
C ASP A 244 16.78 -15.28 21.06
N PRO A 245 18.13 -15.20 21.12
CA PRO A 245 18.96 -15.04 19.92
C PRO A 245 18.86 -16.22 18.94
N GLU A 246 18.52 -17.43 19.42
CA GLU A 246 18.38 -18.63 18.57
C GLU A 246 17.22 -18.49 17.58
N LYS A 247 16.24 -17.60 17.85
CA LYS A 247 15.07 -17.36 17.01
C LYS A 247 15.27 -16.30 15.93
N ILE A 248 16.41 -15.61 15.91
CA ILE A 248 16.70 -14.57 14.92
C ILE A 248 16.60 -15.10 13.48
N PRO A 249 17.21 -16.24 13.10
CA PRO A 249 17.12 -16.72 11.72
C PRO A 249 15.68 -17.04 11.29
N GLU A 250 14.90 -17.68 12.16
CA GLU A 250 13.48 -17.98 11.90
C GLU A 250 12.65 -16.70 11.72
N PHE A 251 12.89 -15.70 12.56
CA PHE A 251 12.25 -14.39 12.43
C PHE A 251 12.68 -13.67 11.15
N THR A 252 13.97 -13.68 10.80
CA THR A 252 14.48 -13.09 9.57
C THR A 252 13.79 -13.69 8.36
N GLN A 253 13.62 -15.03 8.32
CA GLN A 253 12.89 -15.68 7.22
C GLN A 253 11.46 -15.16 7.11
N GLN A 254 10.70 -15.13 8.22
CA GLN A 254 9.32 -14.64 8.19
C GLN A 254 9.21 -13.15 7.85
N TRP A 255 10.17 -12.35 8.31
CA TRP A 255 10.24 -10.93 7.98
C TRP A 255 10.53 -10.73 6.49
N VAL A 256 11.49 -11.47 5.93
CA VAL A 256 11.79 -11.48 4.50
C VAL A 256 10.56 -11.88 3.68
N ASP A 257 9.89 -12.98 4.05
CA ASP A 257 8.66 -13.43 3.38
C ASP A 257 7.58 -12.33 3.42
N SER A 258 7.39 -11.69 4.57
CA SER A 258 6.44 -10.58 4.73
C SER A 258 6.82 -9.35 3.90
N VAL A 259 8.11 -9.00 3.80
CA VAL A 259 8.58 -7.87 2.97
C VAL A 259 8.37 -8.18 1.49
N THR A 260 8.65 -9.40 1.05
CA THR A 260 8.42 -9.84 -0.34
C THR A 260 6.93 -9.75 -0.69
N GLU A 261 6.06 -10.33 0.13
CA GLU A 261 4.60 -10.26 -0.07
C GLU A 261 4.09 -8.81 -0.04
N ALA A 262 4.57 -7.99 0.89
CA ALA A 262 4.20 -6.58 0.97
C ALA A 262 4.63 -5.82 -0.29
N THR A 263 5.82 -6.12 -0.83
CA THR A 263 6.38 -5.46 -2.01
C THR A 263 5.67 -5.89 -3.29
N GLU A 264 5.37 -7.17 -3.47
CA GLU A 264 4.60 -7.69 -4.62
C GLU A 264 3.24 -7.00 -4.77
N ASN A 265 2.60 -6.68 -3.64
CA ASN A 265 1.31 -5.99 -3.61
C ASN A 265 1.41 -4.47 -3.80
N MET A 266 2.61 -3.89 -3.87
CA MET A 266 2.78 -2.46 -4.14
C MET A 266 2.66 -2.12 -5.61
N ARG A 267 2.34 -0.85 -5.88
CA ARG A 267 2.40 -0.32 -7.25
C ARG A 267 3.82 -0.34 -7.76
N ALA A 268 4.01 -0.55 -9.06
CA ALA A 268 5.33 -0.65 -9.66
C ALA A 268 6.21 0.60 -9.38
N ALA A 269 5.61 1.79 -9.40
CA ALA A 269 6.31 3.04 -9.07
C ALA A 269 6.73 3.14 -7.59
N ASP A 270 5.93 2.56 -6.69
CA ASP A 270 6.23 2.57 -5.25
C ASP A 270 7.30 1.50 -4.93
N ARG A 271 7.29 0.33 -5.62
CA ARG A 271 8.33 -0.72 -5.52
C ARG A 271 9.72 -0.22 -5.89
N GLU A 272 9.85 0.48 -7.01
CA GLU A 272 11.15 0.99 -7.50
C GLU A 272 11.77 2.04 -6.59
N ALA A 273 10.97 2.68 -5.73
CA ALA A 273 11.47 3.65 -4.77
C ALA A 273 11.97 3.02 -3.45
N ILE A 274 11.77 1.71 -3.25
CA ILE A 274 12.26 1.00 -2.07
C ILE A 274 13.77 0.82 -2.19
N ASP A 275 14.52 1.42 -1.26
CA ASP A 275 15.94 1.17 -1.09
C ASP A 275 16.15 -0.11 -0.29
N MET A 276 16.05 -1.25 -0.99
CA MET A 276 16.20 -2.58 -0.39
C MET A 276 17.63 -2.78 0.14
N ASP A 277 18.63 -2.29 -0.59
CA ASP A 277 20.04 -2.39 -0.21
C ASP A 277 20.31 -1.72 1.15
N HIS A 278 19.78 -0.51 1.37
CA HIS A 278 19.90 0.17 2.65
C HIS A 278 19.15 -0.58 3.76
N THR A 279 17.95 -1.09 3.45
CA THR A 279 17.14 -1.84 4.42
C THR A 279 17.86 -3.11 4.90
N VAL A 280 18.51 -3.82 3.99
CA VAL A 280 19.32 -5.01 4.29
C VAL A 280 20.56 -4.64 5.10
N ALA A 281 21.26 -3.56 4.73
CA ALA A 281 22.43 -3.10 5.46
C ALA A 281 22.11 -2.74 6.92
N ASP A 282 20.98 -2.06 7.17
CA ASP A 282 20.52 -1.71 8.51
C ASP A 282 20.23 -2.95 9.36
N VAL A 283 19.54 -3.93 8.79
CA VAL A 283 19.22 -5.20 9.44
C VAL A 283 20.49 -5.98 9.78
N LEU A 284 21.39 -6.16 8.82
CA LEU A 284 22.65 -6.88 9.04
C LEU A 284 23.51 -6.20 10.11
N SER A 285 23.61 -4.87 10.07
CA SER A 285 24.38 -4.12 11.09
C SER A 285 23.78 -4.26 12.50
N THR A 286 22.46 -4.37 12.59
CA THR A 286 21.75 -4.57 13.87
C THR A 286 22.00 -5.97 14.41
N VAL A 287 21.90 -6.99 13.56
CA VAL A 287 22.19 -8.38 13.93
C VAL A 287 23.66 -8.58 14.27
N GLU A 288 24.60 -7.99 13.52
CA GLU A 288 26.04 -8.06 13.82
C GLU A 288 26.34 -7.49 15.21
N LYS A 289 25.66 -6.40 15.60
CA LYS A 289 25.84 -5.77 16.90
C LYS A 289 25.19 -6.56 18.03
N ALA A 290 24.01 -7.14 17.81
CA ALA A 290 23.18 -7.73 18.85
C ALA A 290 23.41 -9.24 19.03
N ALA A 291 23.65 -9.98 17.95
CA ALA A 291 23.85 -11.43 17.91
C ALA A 291 24.84 -11.84 16.80
N PRO A 292 26.16 -11.61 17.00
CA PRO A 292 27.18 -11.82 15.97
C PRO A 292 27.29 -13.29 15.50
N GLU A 293 26.88 -14.25 16.33
CA GLU A 293 26.85 -15.67 15.98
C GLU A 293 25.85 -16.03 14.88
N HIS A 294 24.78 -15.26 14.70
CA HIS A 294 23.72 -15.53 13.70
C HIS A 294 23.86 -14.68 12.43
N THR A 295 24.85 -13.78 12.37
CA THR A 295 25.03 -12.84 11.23
C THR A 295 25.22 -13.55 9.90
N GLU A 296 25.99 -14.65 9.85
CA GLU A 296 26.25 -15.39 8.61
C GLU A 296 24.98 -16.10 8.09
N GLU A 297 24.15 -16.63 8.99
CA GLU A 297 22.89 -17.29 8.65
C GLU A 297 21.85 -16.29 8.15
N VAL A 298 21.70 -15.15 8.85
CA VAL A 298 20.82 -14.04 8.44
C VAL A 298 21.25 -13.47 7.10
N ALA A 299 22.56 -13.29 6.87
CA ALA A 299 23.07 -12.83 5.58
C ALA A 299 22.70 -13.78 4.45
N GLY A 300 22.80 -15.10 4.66
CA GLY A 300 22.40 -16.10 3.67
C GLY A 300 20.90 -16.07 3.34
N ILE A 301 20.03 -15.92 4.35
CA ILE A 301 18.57 -15.82 4.16
C ILE A 301 18.23 -14.59 3.31
N VAL A 302 18.81 -13.45 3.65
CA VAL A 302 18.55 -12.20 2.93
C VAL A 302 19.14 -12.22 1.52
N GLU A 303 20.35 -12.76 1.34
CA GLU A 303 20.97 -12.91 0.02
C GLU A 303 20.15 -13.83 -0.89
N GLN A 304 19.66 -14.96 -0.38
CA GLN A 304 18.79 -15.85 -1.15
C GLN A 304 17.50 -15.14 -1.58
N ALA A 305 16.87 -14.40 -0.67
CA ALA A 305 15.65 -13.66 -1.02
C ALA A 305 15.90 -12.51 -2.00
N LEU A 306 17.05 -11.85 -1.91
CA LEU A 306 17.49 -10.87 -2.90
C LEU A 306 17.79 -11.54 -4.25
N GLU A 307 18.38 -12.73 -4.27
CA GLU A 307 18.59 -13.50 -5.50
C GLU A 307 17.25 -13.92 -6.12
N GLU A 308 16.28 -14.40 -5.34
CA GLU A 308 14.94 -14.71 -5.84
C GLU A 308 14.26 -13.45 -6.40
N TYR A 309 14.25 -12.36 -5.63
CA TYR A 309 13.71 -11.05 -6.04
C TYR A 309 14.42 -10.44 -7.25
N SER A 310 15.74 -10.61 -7.36
CA SER A 310 16.54 -10.10 -8.47
C SER A 310 16.51 -11.02 -9.67
N SER A 311 16.33 -12.34 -9.53
CA SER A 311 16.23 -13.30 -10.63
C SER A 311 14.89 -13.17 -11.38
N ASP A 312 13.81 -12.83 -10.68
CA ASP A 312 12.57 -12.37 -11.29
C ASP A 312 12.77 -11.04 -12.04
N ASN A 313 13.73 -10.21 -11.61
CA ASN A 313 14.13 -8.95 -12.26
C ASN A 313 15.27 -9.08 -13.32
N GLN A 314 16.07 -10.16 -13.32
CA GLN A 314 17.31 -10.35 -14.12
C GLN A 314 17.24 -11.51 -15.12
N SER A 315 16.25 -12.40 -15.06
CA SER A 315 15.89 -13.23 -16.22
C SER A 315 15.58 -12.37 -17.48
N ILE A 316 15.47 -11.05 -17.28
CA ILE A 316 15.29 -9.97 -18.24
C ILE A 316 16.59 -9.52 -18.94
N GLU A 317 17.78 -9.67 -18.35
CA GLU A 317 19.02 -9.12 -18.95
C GLU A 317 19.83 -10.16 -19.78
N SER A 318 19.49 -11.45 -19.68
CA SER A 318 20.23 -12.53 -20.36
C SER A 318 19.63 -13.03 -21.68
N ASP A 319 18.38 -12.67 -21.99
CA ASP A 319 17.83 -12.82 -23.36
C ASP A 319 18.30 -11.67 -24.30
N ASP A 320 19.07 -10.72 -23.74
CA ASP A 320 19.61 -9.52 -24.40
C ASP A 320 20.73 -9.80 -25.41
N THR A 321 20.88 -11.04 -25.89
CA THR A 321 21.78 -11.40 -27.02
C THR A 321 21.14 -12.24 -28.12
N ALA A 322 19.86 -12.60 -28.04
CA ALA A 322 19.17 -13.28 -29.14
C ALA A 322 18.65 -12.26 -30.18
N GLN A 323 19.56 -11.89 -31.09
CA GLN A 323 19.33 -11.12 -32.31
C GLN A 323 18.08 -11.60 -33.09
N PRO A 324 17.16 -10.70 -33.54
CA PRO A 324 16.03 -11.11 -34.37
C PRO A 324 16.48 -11.22 -35.84
N GLU A 325 17.14 -12.32 -36.20
CA GLU A 325 17.27 -12.76 -37.60
C GLU A 325 16.39 -13.99 -37.81
N ASP A 326 15.14 -13.73 -38.22
CA ASP A 326 14.33 -14.55 -39.16
C ASP A 326 12.83 -14.42 -38.87
N GLU A 327 12.27 -13.23 -39.13
CA GLU A 327 10.81 -13.12 -39.36
C GLU A 327 10.52 -12.26 -40.60
N LYS A 328 11.18 -12.61 -41.71
CA LYS A 328 10.84 -12.15 -43.06
C LYS A 328 10.54 -13.31 -43.99
N GLU A 329 9.69 -14.25 -43.58
CA GLU A 329 9.16 -15.24 -44.53
C GLU A 329 7.82 -15.85 -44.08
N ALA A 330 6.81 -15.02 -43.79
CA ALA A 330 5.46 -15.56 -43.57
C ALA A 330 4.32 -14.58 -43.88
N ILE A 331 4.44 -13.77 -44.94
CA ILE A 331 3.24 -13.20 -45.59
C ILE A 331 3.44 -13.25 -47.10
N LYS A 332 2.87 -14.29 -47.72
CA LYS A 332 2.62 -14.35 -49.15
C LYS A 332 1.20 -14.82 -49.41
#